data_AF-A0A1H9LUQ0-F1
#
_entry.id   AF-A0A1H9LUQ0-F1
#
_cell.length_a   1.000
_cell.length_b   1.000
_cell.length_c   1.000
_cell.angle_alpha   90.00
_cell.angle_beta   90.00
_cell.angle_gamma   90.00
#
_symmetry.space_group_name_H-M   'P 1'
#
loop_
_entity.id
_entity.type
_entity.pdbx_description
1 polymer ?
#
loop_
_entity_poly.entity_id
_entity_poly.type
_entity_poly.pdbx_seq_one_letter_code
_entity_poly.pdbx_strand_id
1 'polypeptide(L)'
;MKAVELAFHEFAANYLFDDHALKPFFACDSRVKDGDGSQVAEFEIGSERWVVKLYYQDSGIVHPGPENPQGTPFRINEIREFRFAVSRHPEEDPVGEQSFNAHLAPRWQGMEIENDQGKRSEYSVPEPITEAVNVKINGSNIDFRRYHELLCRAAESVGIHRRYFERPHQFSNVQDAERYVRLDSDRSGPIHARDGPIASMAHLLENDRDGYRKLVQNERDEKGRHLPGYYHTVTLGPRRVSEAFPSHTFPREVKHYYSREAAGMDDDETLANPKLGASYQVSRWDETIGVTDDDLEALITQLDETVCSVMADAGIPVHPADDDRGDGHGPFVSDAYFDPTEEQEVNVVSLDLTRIRETQESVVVKHLSDGLSPVEWEALETLVTDGGQVSPQDIAEEHGRHVDSVRRALKRIPELVESEYGSVSLRSNHVAEMVHDAVQEARDATRRAVEAGAKALEAAERGIDETTSALVAWCAKHGIDVDDRQEARVMFRLQGVENVEARLKEAYRLWTEAGKDPARFRSAQIDLGERGKSAAWRWL
;
A
#
# COMPACT_ATOMS: atom_id res chain seq x y z
N MET A 1 0.69 5.35 23.38
CA MET A 1 1.88 6.22 23.26
C MET A 1 1.38 7.60 22.88
N LYS A 2 2.09 8.68 23.24
CA LYS A 2 1.76 10.01 22.70
C LYS A 2 2.27 10.12 21.27
N ALA A 3 1.45 10.66 20.37
CA ALA A 3 1.81 10.94 18.98
C ALA A 3 1.23 12.29 18.57
N VAL A 4 1.66 12.83 17.42
CA VAL A 4 1.05 14.03 16.84
C VAL A 4 -0.44 13.79 16.56
N GLU A 5 -1.27 14.81 16.79
CA GLU A 5 -2.67 14.77 16.37
C GLU A 5 -2.78 14.87 14.86
N LEU A 6 -3.44 13.88 14.24
CA LEU A 6 -3.66 13.90 12.80
C LEU A 6 -4.71 14.94 12.43
N ALA A 7 -4.62 15.45 11.20
CA ALA A 7 -5.63 16.29 10.61
C ALA A 7 -6.68 15.48 9.85
N PHE A 8 -7.90 16.01 9.78
CA PHE A 8 -8.97 15.49 8.92
C PHE A 8 -8.75 16.00 7.49
N HIS A 9 -8.89 15.14 6.48
CA HIS A 9 -8.78 15.56 5.08
C HIS A 9 -10.11 15.47 4.35
N GLU A 10 -10.51 14.30 3.87
CA GLU A 10 -11.75 14.09 3.12
C GLU A 10 -12.73 13.29 3.96
N PHE A 11 -14.03 13.58 3.81
CA PHE A 11 -15.10 12.79 4.40
C PHE A 11 -16.32 12.77 3.48
N ALA A 12 -16.84 11.58 3.23
CA ALA A 12 -18.10 11.39 2.54
C ALA A 12 -18.98 10.42 3.32
N ALA A 13 -20.27 10.72 3.42
CA ALA A 13 -21.23 9.88 4.13
C ALA A 13 -22.62 9.98 3.49
N ASN A 14 -23.41 8.92 3.62
CA ASN A 14 -24.84 8.95 3.36
C ASN A 14 -25.59 8.97 4.69
N TYR A 15 -26.29 10.06 4.96
CA TYR A 15 -27.25 10.14 6.07
C TYR A 15 -28.65 9.90 5.54
N LEU A 16 -29.27 8.83 6.00
CA LEU A 16 -30.64 8.47 5.63
C LEU A 16 -31.58 8.86 6.77
N PHE A 17 -32.70 9.51 6.46
CA PHE A 17 -33.71 9.92 7.44
C PHE A 17 -35.11 9.50 6.97
N ASP A 18 -35.79 8.66 7.74
CA ASP A 18 -37.11 8.09 7.41
C ASP A 18 -38.23 8.51 8.41
N ASP A 19 -37.87 8.97 9.60
CA ASP A 19 -38.78 9.47 10.66
C ASP A 19 -39.87 10.45 10.18
N HIS A 20 -39.58 11.19 9.11
CA HIS A 20 -40.45 12.23 8.58
C HIS A 20 -40.78 12.05 7.11
N ALA A 21 -40.53 10.87 6.54
CA ALA A 21 -40.79 10.53 5.14
C ALA A 21 -40.24 11.63 4.21
N LEU A 22 -41.04 12.09 3.25
CA LEU A 22 -40.65 13.11 2.26
C LEU A 22 -40.81 14.57 2.77
N LYS A 23 -41.21 14.81 4.02
CA LYS A 23 -41.39 16.17 4.55
C LYS A 23 -40.13 17.06 4.46
N PRO A 24 -38.91 16.56 4.73
CA PRO A 24 -37.70 17.38 4.61
C PRO A 24 -37.46 17.81 3.15
N PHE A 25 -37.75 16.93 2.21
CA PHE A 25 -37.67 17.22 0.77
C PHE A 25 -38.64 18.33 0.35
N PHE A 26 -39.91 18.23 0.76
CA PHE A 26 -40.90 19.28 0.50
C PHE A 26 -40.58 20.62 1.19
N ALA A 27 -39.95 20.57 2.37
CA ALA A 27 -39.49 21.79 3.05
C ALA A 27 -38.38 22.49 2.25
N CYS A 28 -37.42 21.74 1.71
CA CYS A 28 -36.36 22.30 0.84
C CYS A 28 -36.96 22.97 -0.39
N ASP A 29 -37.89 22.30 -1.08
CA ASP A 29 -38.60 22.85 -2.24
C ASP A 29 -39.28 24.19 -1.93
N SER A 30 -40.03 24.24 -0.82
CA SER A 30 -40.68 25.47 -0.38
C SER A 30 -39.68 26.58 -0.11
N ARG A 31 -38.60 26.32 0.64
CA ARG A 31 -37.60 27.34 1.00
C ARG A 31 -36.84 27.88 -0.21
N VAL A 32 -36.48 27.01 -1.14
CA VAL A 32 -35.82 27.40 -2.40
C VAL A 32 -36.73 28.29 -3.24
N LYS A 33 -38.03 27.95 -3.36
CA LYS A 33 -39.01 28.77 -4.07
C LYS A 33 -39.24 30.13 -3.41
N ASP A 34 -39.29 30.16 -2.08
CA ASP A 34 -39.39 31.41 -1.30
C ASP A 34 -38.16 32.32 -1.51
N GLY A 35 -37.03 31.76 -1.95
CA GLY A 35 -35.76 32.47 -2.20
C GLY A 35 -35.43 32.68 -3.66
N ASP A 36 -36.41 32.56 -4.57
CA ASP A 36 -36.21 32.69 -6.02
C ASP A 36 -35.07 31.79 -6.55
N GLY A 37 -34.99 30.57 -6.01
CA GLY A 37 -34.07 29.53 -6.42
C GLY A 37 -32.90 29.24 -5.47
N SER A 38 -32.66 30.08 -4.45
CA SER A 38 -31.71 29.74 -3.39
C SER A 38 -31.94 30.52 -2.08
N GLN A 39 -31.42 29.99 -0.97
CA GLN A 39 -31.38 30.68 0.33
C GLN A 39 -29.94 30.71 0.82
N VAL A 40 -29.52 31.81 1.44
CA VAL A 40 -28.20 31.94 2.08
C VAL A 40 -28.41 32.39 3.51
N ALA A 41 -27.71 31.77 4.45
CA ALA A 41 -27.73 32.13 5.86
C ALA A 41 -26.37 31.90 6.51
N GLU A 42 -26.15 32.60 7.61
CA GLU A 42 -25.02 32.37 8.52
C GLU A 42 -25.53 31.71 9.80
N PHE A 43 -24.69 30.89 10.43
CA PHE A 43 -24.97 30.28 11.72
C PHE A 43 -23.69 30.05 12.51
N GLU A 44 -23.84 29.85 13.82
CA GLU A 44 -22.74 29.66 14.75
C GLU A 44 -22.83 28.31 15.46
N ILE A 45 -21.68 27.67 15.67
CA ILE A 45 -21.52 26.53 16.58
C ILE A 45 -20.35 26.83 17.52
N GLY A 46 -20.65 27.03 18.79
CA GLY A 46 -19.62 27.45 19.76
C GLY A 46 -19.07 28.83 19.41
N SER A 47 -17.77 28.90 19.11
CA SER A 47 -17.09 30.13 18.69
C SER A 47 -16.90 30.24 17.17
N GLU A 48 -17.43 29.29 16.42
CA GLU A 48 -17.18 29.15 14.99
C GLU A 48 -18.34 29.69 14.16
N ARG A 49 -18.03 30.48 13.13
CA ARG A 49 -19.01 31.00 12.17
C ARG A 49 -19.01 30.18 10.88
N TRP A 50 -20.21 29.87 10.39
CA TRP A 50 -20.44 29.07 9.19
C TRP A 50 -21.44 29.75 8.27
N VAL A 51 -21.29 29.52 6.97
CA VAL A 51 -22.20 29.99 5.93
C VAL A 51 -22.83 28.78 5.26
N VAL A 52 -24.13 28.84 5.01
CA VAL A 52 -24.84 27.85 4.18
C VAL A 52 -25.55 28.51 3.01
N LYS A 53 -25.47 27.87 1.85
CA LYS A 53 -26.34 28.12 0.71
C LYS A 53 -27.18 26.88 0.41
N LEU A 54 -28.50 27.02 0.52
CA LEU A 54 -29.46 26.04 0.02
C LEU A 54 -29.81 26.38 -1.43
N TYR A 55 -29.67 25.41 -2.33
CA TYR A 55 -30.02 25.53 -3.75
C TYR A 55 -30.46 24.17 -4.30
N TYR A 56 -30.65 24.06 -5.60
CA TYR A 56 -31.11 22.82 -6.24
C TYR A 56 -30.35 22.50 -7.53
N GLN A 57 -30.51 21.26 -7.98
CA GLN A 57 -30.07 20.75 -9.28
C GLN A 57 -31.20 19.98 -9.95
N ASP A 58 -31.01 19.69 -11.24
CA ASP A 58 -31.90 18.82 -12.01
C ASP A 58 -31.86 17.40 -11.44
N SER A 59 -33.01 16.72 -11.46
CA SER A 59 -33.11 15.35 -10.98
C SER A 59 -33.38 14.38 -12.11
N GLY A 60 -32.77 13.19 -12.02
CA GLY A 60 -33.11 12.04 -12.85
C GLY A 60 -34.32 11.26 -12.34
N ILE A 61 -34.96 11.67 -11.24
CA ILE A 61 -36.10 10.94 -10.66
C ILE A 61 -37.35 11.15 -11.53
N VAL A 62 -38.00 10.04 -11.90
CA VAL A 62 -39.24 10.07 -12.67
C VAL A 62 -40.39 10.52 -11.75
N HIS A 63 -41.17 11.49 -12.23
CA HIS A 63 -42.30 12.03 -11.47
C HIS A 63 -43.34 10.94 -11.17
N PRO A 64 -43.71 10.69 -9.90
CA PRO A 64 -44.56 9.55 -9.54
C PRO A 64 -46.04 9.74 -9.89
N GLY A 65 -46.44 10.96 -10.25
CA GLY A 65 -47.83 11.34 -10.47
C GLY A 65 -48.34 12.21 -9.31
N PRO A 66 -49.66 12.38 -9.14
CA PRO A 66 -50.22 13.20 -8.07
C PRO A 66 -49.98 12.63 -6.66
N GLU A 67 -49.69 11.35 -6.56
CA GLU A 67 -49.33 10.62 -5.33
C GLU A 67 -48.22 9.63 -5.68
N ASN A 68 -47.33 9.34 -4.72
CA ASN A 68 -46.35 8.26 -4.89
C ASN A 68 -46.98 6.88 -4.58
N PRO A 69 -46.27 5.76 -4.86
CA PRO A 69 -46.80 4.42 -4.60
C PRO A 69 -47.21 4.14 -3.15
N GLN A 70 -46.76 4.97 -2.20
CA GLN A 70 -47.07 4.92 -0.77
C GLN A 70 -48.30 5.76 -0.40
N GLY A 71 -48.90 6.48 -1.36
CA GLY A 71 -50.05 7.35 -1.16
C GLY A 71 -49.71 8.75 -0.65
N THR A 72 -48.44 9.16 -0.67
CA THR A 72 -48.03 10.50 -0.28
C THR A 72 -48.35 11.49 -1.41
N PRO A 73 -49.14 12.55 -1.16
CA PRO A 73 -49.43 13.57 -2.16
C PRO A 73 -48.17 14.26 -2.67
N PHE A 74 -47.99 14.26 -3.99
CA PHE A 74 -46.82 14.83 -4.66
C PHE A 74 -47.24 16.03 -5.51
N ARG A 75 -47.07 17.24 -4.96
CA ARG A 75 -47.54 18.50 -5.56
C ARG A 75 -46.43 19.31 -6.26
N ILE A 76 -45.25 18.71 -6.41
CA ILE A 76 -44.10 19.32 -7.09
C ILE A 76 -44.14 18.91 -8.55
N ASN A 77 -44.36 19.85 -9.47
CA ASN A 77 -44.47 19.56 -10.90
C ASN A 77 -43.16 19.06 -11.53
N GLU A 78 -42.03 19.65 -11.13
CA GLU A 78 -40.70 19.31 -11.63
C GLU A 78 -39.82 18.91 -10.45
N ILE A 79 -39.37 17.67 -10.45
CA ILE A 79 -38.53 17.16 -9.38
C ILE A 79 -37.13 17.76 -9.52
N ARG A 80 -36.71 18.44 -8.46
CA ARG A 80 -35.35 18.90 -8.26
C ARG A 80 -34.77 18.19 -7.06
N GLU A 81 -33.45 18.05 -7.01
CA GLU A 81 -32.75 17.60 -5.81
C GLU A 81 -32.02 18.79 -5.18
N PHE A 82 -31.92 18.78 -3.85
CA PHE A 82 -31.51 19.95 -3.09
C PHE A 82 -30.09 19.81 -2.59
N ARG A 83 -29.38 20.93 -2.45
CA ARG A 83 -28.01 20.96 -1.97
C ARG A 83 -27.85 22.03 -0.91
N PHE A 84 -27.18 21.67 0.18
CA PHE A 84 -26.61 22.60 1.13
C PHE A 84 -25.11 22.69 0.83
N ALA A 85 -24.63 23.84 0.37
CA ALA A 85 -23.20 24.14 0.40
C ALA A 85 -22.90 24.85 1.72
N VAL A 86 -22.17 24.19 2.61
CA VAL A 86 -21.83 24.68 3.93
C VAL A 86 -20.33 24.89 3.98
N SER A 87 -19.86 26.06 4.39
CA SER A 87 -18.44 26.36 4.52
C SER A 87 -18.18 27.13 5.79
N ARG A 88 -16.96 27.00 6.31
CA ARG A 88 -16.48 27.89 7.34
C ARG A 88 -16.53 29.34 6.83
N HIS A 89 -16.81 30.28 7.72
CA HIS A 89 -16.90 31.68 7.32
C HIS A 89 -15.55 32.14 6.74
N PRO A 90 -15.51 32.88 5.60
CA PRO A 90 -14.26 33.24 4.93
C PRO A 90 -13.28 34.07 5.77
N GLU A 91 -13.76 34.76 6.80
CA GLU A 91 -12.90 35.47 7.76
C GLU A 91 -12.17 34.53 8.74
N GLU A 92 -12.67 33.31 8.93
CA GLU A 92 -12.10 32.30 9.84
C GLU A 92 -11.34 31.21 9.07
N ASP A 93 -11.72 30.95 7.81
CA ASP A 93 -11.00 30.05 6.90
C ASP A 93 -10.73 30.78 5.57
N PRO A 94 -9.64 31.56 5.48
CA PRO A 94 -9.29 32.28 4.26
C PRO A 94 -8.83 31.36 3.12
N VAL A 95 -8.42 30.13 3.43
CA VAL A 95 -8.05 29.11 2.42
C VAL A 95 -9.32 28.52 1.79
N GLY A 96 -10.38 28.37 2.58
CA GLY A 96 -11.73 28.05 2.09
C GLY A 96 -11.96 26.56 1.83
N GLU A 97 -11.12 25.68 2.37
CA GLU A 97 -11.22 24.23 2.21
C GLU A 97 -11.83 23.53 3.43
N GLN A 98 -12.27 24.26 4.45
CA GLN A 98 -13.12 23.72 5.53
C GLN A 98 -14.60 23.86 5.12
N SER A 99 -15.08 22.90 4.33
CA SER A 99 -16.43 22.96 3.76
C SER A 99 -17.01 21.59 3.43
N PHE A 100 -18.32 21.54 3.19
CA PHE A 100 -18.99 20.36 2.67
C PHE A 100 -20.20 20.69 1.82
N ASN A 101 -20.54 19.77 0.92
CA ASN A 101 -21.80 19.78 0.19
C ASN A 101 -22.67 18.60 0.60
N ALA A 102 -23.91 18.89 1.01
CA ALA A 102 -24.91 17.90 1.36
C ALA A 102 -25.99 17.85 0.28
N HIS A 103 -26.02 16.78 -0.50
CA HIS A 103 -27.00 16.52 -1.56
C HIS A 103 -28.18 15.72 -1.00
N LEU A 104 -29.33 16.38 -0.85
CA LEU A 104 -30.58 15.81 -0.37
C LEU A 104 -31.45 15.33 -1.53
N ALA A 105 -31.75 14.04 -1.52
CA ALA A 105 -32.56 13.38 -2.53
C ALA A 105 -33.68 12.54 -1.87
N PRO A 106 -34.91 12.57 -2.39
CA PRO A 106 -36.01 11.78 -1.84
C PRO A 106 -35.85 10.29 -2.20
N ARG A 107 -36.37 9.40 -1.36
CA ARG A 107 -36.38 7.94 -1.56
C ARG A 107 -37.75 7.39 -1.21
N TRP A 108 -38.27 6.49 -2.04
CA TRP A 108 -39.50 5.75 -1.75
C TRP A 108 -39.51 4.41 -2.50
N GLN A 109 -40.23 3.42 -1.98
CA GLN A 109 -40.32 2.10 -2.63
C GLN A 109 -41.00 2.18 -4.01
N GLY A 110 -40.44 1.53 -5.02
CA GLY A 110 -40.92 1.62 -6.40
C GLY A 110 -40.58 2.94 -7.09
N MET A 111 -39.58 3.69 -6.60
CA MET A 111 -39.10 4.91 -7.26
C MET A 111 -38.41 4.57 -8.59
N GLU A 112 -38.80 5.22 -9.68
CA GLU A 112 -38.10 5.12 -10.97
C GLU A 112 -37.12 6.28 -11.17
N ILE A 113 -35.98 5.98 -11.79
CA ILE A 113 -34.98 6.94 -12.24
C ILE A 113 -34.76 6.81 -13.74
N GLU A 114 -34.40 7.91 -14.38
CA GLU A 114 -34.06 8.02 -15.80
C GLU A 114 -32.62 8.54 -15.91
N ASN A 115 -31.80 7.85 -16.70
CA ASN A 115 -30.41 8.28 -16.96
C ASN A 115 -30.34 9.32 -18.09
N ASP A 116 -29.13 9.83 -18.34
CA ASP A 116 -28.81 10.78 -19.42
C ASP A 116 -29.16 10.27 -20.84
N GLN A 117 -29.31 8.96 -21.01
CA GLN A 117 -29.73 8.31 -22.26
C GLN A 117 -31.24 8.06 -22.34
N GLY A 118 -32.03 8.53 -21.37
CA GLY A 118 -33.48 8.34 -21.31
C GLY A 118 -33.91 6.93 -20.92
N LYS A 119 -32.99 6.08 -20.45
CA LYS A 119 -33.30 4.72 -19.98
C LYS A 119 -33.82 4.79 -18.55
N ARG A 120 -35.01 4.21 -18.34
CA ARG A 120 -35.63 4.08 -17.03
C ARG A 120 -35.25 2.79 -16.31
N SER A 121 -35.11 2.88 -15.01
CA SER A 121 -34.93 1.75 -14.10
C SER A 121 -35.50 2.08 -12.74
N GLU A 122 -35.93 1.05 -12.00
CA GLU A 122 -36.28 1.20 -10.60
C GLU A 122 -35.02 1.43 -9.75
N TYR A 123 -35.07 2.40 -8.85
CA TYR A 123 -34.04 2.67 -7.88
C TYR A 123 -34.18 1.71 -6.69
N SER A 124 -33.10 1.03 -6.33
CA SER A 124 -33.11 0.10 -5.20
C SER A 124 -33.17 0.86 -3.87
N VAL A 125 -34.31 0.77 -3.18
CA VAL A 125 -34.50 1.26 -1.81
C VAL A 125 -34.58 0.06 -0.88
N PRO A 126 -33.79 0.01 0.23
CA PRO A 126 -33.86 -1.11 1.17
C PRO A 126 -35.28 -1.37 1.69
N GLU A 127 -35.72 -2.63 1.71
CA GLU A 127 -37.10 -3.03 2.05
C GLU A 127 -37.67 -2.43 3.36
N PRO A 128 -36.89 -2.27 4.45
CA PRO A 128 -37.41 -1.65 5.68
C PRO A 128 -37.81 -0.19 5.51
N ILE A 129 -37.29 0.50 4.48
CA ILE A 129 -37.58 1.91 4.21
C ILE A 129 -38.78 1.99 3.29
N THR A 130 -39.83 2.67 3.74
CA THR A 130 -41.01 2.98 2.91
C THR A 130 -40.83 4.30 2.16
N GLU A 131 -40.50 5.37 2.90
CA GLU A 131 -40.16 6.70 2.40
C GLU A 131 -39.05 7.30 3.25
N ALA A 132 -38.11 8.00 2.64
CA ALA A 132 -37.01 8.66 3.33
C ALA A 132 -36.45 9.82 2.51
N VAL A 133 -35.52 10.56 3.11
CA VAL A 133 -34.57 11.40 2.40
C VAL A 133 -33.15 10.86 2.62
N ASN A 134 -32.38 10.77 1.55
CA ASN A 134 -30.95 10.49 1.61
C ASN A 134 -30.18 11.79 1.44
N VAL A 135 -29.29 12.10 2.38
CA VAL A 135 -28.40 13.24 2.35
C VAL A 135 -26.97 12.73 2.14
N LYS A 136 -26.46 12.83 0.91
CA LYS A 136 -25.07 12.51 0.60
C LYS A 136 -24.18 13.71 0.91
N ILE A 137 -23.33 13.59 1.90
CA ILE A 137 -22.32 14.57 2.27
C ILE A 137 -21.00 14.23 1.57
N ASN A 138 -20.32 15.25 1.03
CA ASN A 138 -18.90 15.20 0.70
C ASN A 138 -18.27 16.50 1.21
N GLY A 139 -17.24 16.41 2.03
CA GLY A 139 -16.56 17.58 2.59
C GLY A 139 -15.11 17.32 2.92
N SER A 140 -14.48 18.37 3.43
CA SER A 140 -13.05 18.38 3.70
C SER A 140 -12.68 19.18 4.94
N ASN A 141 -11.58 18.80 5.59
CA ASN A 141 -10.93 19.49 6.70
C ASN A 141 -11.86 19.78 7.91
N ILE A 142 -12.81 18.89 8.15
CA ILE A 142 -13.76 18.93 9.29
C ILE A 142 -13.72 17.57 9.99
N ASP A 143 -13.73 17.59 11.33
CA ASP A 143 -13.89 16.39 12.14
C ASP A 143 -15.14 15.60 11.73
N PHE A 144 -14.96 14.30 11.45
CA PHE A 144 -16.01 13.41 10.95
C PHE A 144 -17.27 13.43 11.81
N ARG A 145 -17.12 13.61 13.14
CA ARG A 145 -18.22 13.63 14.12
C ARG A 145 -19.09 14.89 14.00
N ARG A 146 -18.59 15.95 13.35
CA ARG A 146 -19.25 17.27 13.32
C ARG A 146 -20.22 17.46 12.16
N TYR A 147 -20.11 16.65 11.11
CA TYR A 147 -20.92 16.80 9.90
C TYR A 147 -22.43 16.72 10.17
N HIS A 148 -22.85 15.83 11.08
CA HIS A 148 -24.25 15.65 11.41
C HIS A 148 -24.85 16.88 12.13
N GLU A 149 -24.14 17.43 13.12
CA GLU A 149 -24.58 18.66 13.79
C GLU A 149 -24.59 19.85 12.81
N LEU A 150 -23.54 19.99 12.00
CA LEU A 150 -23.44 21.05 11.00
C LEU A 150 -24.61 20.99 10.00
N LEU A 151 -24.99 19.81 9.53
CA LEU A 151 -26.17 19.62 8.68
C LEU A 151 -27.45 20.10 9.37
N CYS A 152 -27.65 19.73 10.64
CA CYS A 152 -28.83 20.12 11.41
C CYS A 152 -28.93 21.65 11.57
N ARG A 153 -27.81 22.32 11.88
CA ARG A 153 -27.73 23.77 12.05
C ARG A 153 -27.87 24.53 10.73
N ALA A 154 -27.22 24.03 9.69
CA ALA A 154 -27.33 24.57 8.35
C ALA A 154 -28.79 24.54 7.88
N ALA A 155 -29.49 23.42 8.04
CA ALA A 155 -30.91 23.32 7.71
C ALA A 155 -31.78 24.31 8.49
N GLU A 156 -31.56 24.44 9.81
CA GLU A 156 -32.30 25.37 10.66
C GLU A 156 -32.14 26.83 10.21
N SER A 157 -30.92 27.24 9.86
CA SER A 157 -30.61 28.61 9.45
C SER A 157 -31.29 29.05 8.14
N VAL A 158 -31.57 28.11 7.24
CA VAL A 158 -32.34 28.37 5.99
C VAL A 158 -33.84 28.08 6.15
N GLY A 159 -34.31 27.93 7.39
CA GLY A 159 -35.74 27.79 7.72
C GLY A 159 -36.29 26.38 7.54
N ILE A 160 -35.45 25.35 7.53
CA ILE A 160 -35.85 23.94 7.52
C ILE A 160 -35.69 23.38 8.94
N HIS A 161 -36.74 22.78 9.48
CA HIS A 161 -36.71 22.35 10.88
C HIS A 161 -35.68 21.25 11.13
N ARG A 162 -34.72 21.48 12.04
CA ARG A 162 -33.61 20.55 12.36
C ARG A 162 -34.04 19.10 12.69
N ARG A 163 -35.19 18.92 13.36
CA ARG A 163 -35.80 17.60 13.67
C ARG A 163 -35.88 16.64 12.49
N TYR A 164 -35.96 17.17 11.28
CA TYR A 164 -35.92 16.38 10.06
C TYR A 164 -34.65 15.57 9.88
N PHE A 165 -33.57 15.98 10.55
CA PHE A 165 -32.24 15.41 10.44
C PHE A 165 -31.71 14.96 11.81
N GLU A 166 -32.50 14.92 12.88
CA GLU A 166 -32.00 14.64 14.24
C GLU A 166 -31.56 13.18 14.43
N ARG A 167 -32.20 12.22 13.76
CA ARG A 167 -31.94 10.78 13.96
C ARG A 167 -31.65 10.09 12.63
N PRO A 168 -30.38 9.90 12.26
CA PRO A 168 -30.00 9.09 11.12
C PRO A 168 -30.52 7.65 11.31
N HIS A 169 -31.05 7.07 10.25
CA HIS A 169 -31.44 5.66 10.18
C HIS A 169 -30.19 4.77 10.24
N GLN A 170 -30.32 3.53 10.73
CA GLN A 170 -29.23 2.56 10.87
C GLN A 170 -28.51 2.16 9.55
N PHE A 171 -29.08 2.53 8.39
CA PHE A 171 -28.45 2.31 7.08
C PHE A 171 -27.62 3.52 6.61
N SER A 172 -27.56 4.57 7.42
CA SER A 172 -26.62 5.66 7.22
C SER A 172 -25.20 5.14 7.39
N ASN A 173 -24.28 5.56 6.53
CA ASN A 173 -22.94 5.00 6.47
C ASN A 173 -21.90 6.00 5.97
N VAL A 174 -20.66 5.77 6.36
CA VAL A 174 -19.48 6.43 5.79
C VAL A 174 -19.18 5.82 4.41
N GLN A 175 -18.82 6.68 3.47
CA GLN A 175 -18.45 6.33 2.11
C GLN A 175 -16.94 6.45 1.89
N ASP A 176 -16.36 7.52 2.41
CA ASP A 176 -14.92 7.82 2.34
C ASP A 176 -14.51 8.62 3.59
N ALA A 177 -13.29 8.44 4.08
CA ALA A 177 -12.73 9.17 5.20
C ALA A 177 -11.21 9.10 5.19
N GLU A 178 -10.51 10.24 5.25
CA GLU A 178 -9.04 10.31 5.28
C GLU A 178 -8.53 11.13 6.48
N ARG A 179 -7.55 10.56 7.19
CA ARG A 179 -6.75 11.23 8.22
C ARG A 179 -5.30 11.34 7.73
N TYR A 180 -4.63 12.44 8.03
CA TYR A 180 -3.28 12.68 7.54
C TYR A 180 -2.36 13.43 8.51
N VAL A 181 -1.07 13.27 8.29
CA VAL A 181 -0.02 14.22 8.71
C VAL A 181 0.67 14.78 7.48
N ARG A 182 1.27 15.95 7.60
CA ARG A 182 2.18 16.48 6.59
C ARG A 182 3.62 16.32 7.06
N LEU A 183 4.44 15.71 6.21
CA LEU A 183 5.81 15.37 6.53
C LEU A 183 6.77 16.27 5.77
N ASP A 184 7.91 16.56 6.37
CA ASP A 184 9.05 17.15 5.68
C ASP A 184 9.50 16.21 4.54
N SER A 185 9.61 16.74 3.32
CA SER A 185 9.98 15.97 2.13
C SER A 185 11.30 15.23 2.29
N ASP A 186 12.30 15.83 2.95
CA ASP A 186 13.63 15.25 3.16
C ASP A 186 13.62 14.05 4.11
N ARG A 187 12.57 13.94 4.93
CA ARG A 187 12.41 12.88 5.93
C ARG A 187 11.42 11.80 5.53
N SER A 188 10.58 12.07 4.53
CA SER A 188 9.51 11.15 4.13
C SER A 188 9.96 9.98 3.26
N GLY A 189 11.18 10.05 2.71
CA GLY A 189 11.79 9.04 1.83
C GLY A 189 11.64 7.57 2.28
N PRO A 190 11.93 7.22 3.54
CA PRO A 190 11.81 5.85 4.04
C PRO A 190 10.43 5.23 3.90
N ILE A 191 9.34 6.02 3.91
CA ILE A 191 7.96 5.51 3.78
C ILE A 191 7.74 4.85 2.41
N HIS A 192 8.25 5.51 1.36
CA HIS A 192 7.98 5.17 -0.03
C HIS A 192 9.18 4.52 -0.72
N ALA A 193 10.24 4.20 0.04
CA ALA A 193 11.39 3.42 -0.40
C ALA A 193 10.96 2.02 -0.89
N ARG A 194 11.84 1.35 -1.64
CA ARG A 194 11.57 0.01 -2.18
C ARG A 194 11.33 -1.05 -1.11
N ASP A 195 11.97 -0.89 0.04
CA ASP A 195 11.84 -1.71 1.25
C ASP A 195 10.99 -1.02 2.33
N GLY A 196 10.46 0.17 2.03
CA GLY A 196 9.61 0.93 2.95
C GLY A 196 8.25 0.27 3.21
N PRO A 197 7.49 0.76 4.20
CA PRO A 197 6.22 0.16 4.63
C PRO A 197 5.20 0.03 3.50
N ILE A 198 5.07 1.01 2.59
CA ILE A 198 4.11 0.94 1.48
C ILE A 198 4.40 -0.25 0.55
N ALA A 199 5.67 -0.39 0.15
CA ALA A 199 6.09 -1.50 -0.71
C ALA A 199 6.02 -2.84 0.05
N SER A 200 6.49 -2.87 1.30
CA SER A 200 6.47 -4.07 2.14
C SER A 200 5.04 -4.59 2.38
N MET A 201 4.07 -3.72 2.66
CA MET A 201 2.65 -4.13 2.79
C MET A 201 2.10 -4.75 1.51
N ALA A 202 2.52 -4.27 0.34
CA ALA A 202 2.08 -4.86 -0.94
C ALA A 202 2.75 -6.22 -1.21
N HIS A 203 4.05 -6.33 -0.97
CA HIS A 203 4.87 -7.49 -1.34
C HIS A 203 4.75 -8.68 -0.38
N LEU A 204 4.58 -8.40 0.92
CA LEU A 204 4.50 -9.46 1.94
C LEU A 204 3.12 -10.10 2.00
N LEU A 205 2.08 -9.38 1.55
CA LEU A 205 0.69 -9.85 1.51
C LEU A 205 0.30 -10.43 0.14
N GLU A 206 1.29 -10.94 -0.59
CA GLU A 206 1.19 -11.11 -2.03
C GLU A 206 0.49 -12.39 -2.51
N ASN A 207 0.68 -13.59 -1.93
CA ASN A 207 -0.07 -14.76 -2.44
C ASN A 207 -0.70 -15.67 -1.37
N ASP A 208 -1.90 -15.27 -0.97
CA ASP A 208 -3.03 -16.19 -1.13
C ASP A 208 -3.94 -15.47 -2.14
N ARG A 209 -4.49 -16.08 -3.19
CA ARG A 209 -5.30 -15.37 -4.22
C ARG A 209 -6.59 -14.71 -3.71
N ASP A 210 -6.79 -14.73 -2.41
CA ASP A 210 -7.90 -14.12 -1.71
C ASP A 210 -7.46 -12.84 -0.97
N GLY A 211 -8.38 -11.89 -0.83
CA GLY A 211 -8.13 -10.56 -0.26
C GLY A 211 -7.58 -9.54 -1.26
N TYR A 212 -8.26 -8.39 -1.35
CA TYR A 212 -7.89 -7.29 -2.24
C TYR A 212 -6.59 -6.62 -1.80
N ARG A 213 -5.70 -6.31 -2.76
CA ARG A 213 -4.63 -5.33 -2.56
C ARG A 213 -4.32 -4.58 -3.87
N LYS A 214 -3.72 -3.40 -3.76
CA LYS A 214 -3.24 -2.63 -4.91
C LYS A 214 -2.05 -1.77 -4.50
N LEU A 215 -0.95 -1.85 -5.26
CA LEU A 215 0.20 -0.96 -5.12
C LEU A 215 0.21 0.05 -6.27
N VAL A 216 0.47 1.31 -5.96
CA VAL A 216 0.76 2.37 -6.93
C VAL A 216 2.06 3.05 -6.51
N GLN A 217 2.99 3.19 -7.45
CA GLN A 217 4.26 3.91 -7.25
C GLN A 217 4.48 4.80 -8.45
N ASN A 218 4.27 6.10 -8.28
CA ASN A 218 4.49 7.10 -9.31
C ASN A 218 5.46 8.16 -8.81
N GLU A 219 6.59 8.29 -9.52
CA GLU A 219 7.72 9.19 -9.21
C GLU A 219 7.67 10.49 -10.05
N ARG A 220 6.57 10.73 -10.76
CA ARG A 220 6.41 11.87 -11.67
C ARG A 220 5.10 12.59 -11.45
N ASP A 221 5.17 13.91 -11.47
CA ASP A 221 3.98 14.76 -11.44
C ASP A 221 3.18 14.72 -12.76
N GLU A 222 2.03 15.41 -12.78
CA GLU A 222 1.16 15.49 -13.97
C GLU A 222 1.84 16.13 -15.19
N LYS A 223 2.96 16.84 -15.00
CA LYS A 223 3.77 17.47 -16.06
C LYS A 223 5.00 16.64 -16.43
N GLY A 224 5.18 15.45 -15.85
CA GLY A 224 6.29 14.54 -16.10
C GLY A 224 7.59 14.91 -15.38
N ARG A 225 7.59 15.91 -14.49
CA ARG A 225 8.73 16.27 -13.64
C ARG A 225 8.96 15.18 -12.61
N HIS A 226 10.21 14.81 -12.40
CA HIS A 226 10.57 13.78 -11.44
C HIS A 226 10.49 14.35 -10.01
N LEU A 227 9.69 13.72 -9.17
CA LEU A 227 9.53 14.06 -7.76
C LEU A 227 9.39 12.73 -7.00
N PRO A 228 10.44 12.28 -6.30
CA PRO A 228 10.42 11.02 -5.56
C PRO A 228 9.25 10.95 -4.60
N GLY A 229 8.52 9.83 -4.62
CA GLY A 229 7.32 9.65 -3.80
C GLY A 229 6.15 10.54 -4.21
N TYR A 230 6.09 11.03 -5.47
CA TYR A 230 5.00 11.93 -5.91
C TYR A 230 3.61 11.38 -5.56
N TYR A 231 3.37 10.09 -5.84
CA TYR A 231 2.15 9.41 -5.46
C TYR A 231 2.39 7.90 -5.25
N HIS A 232 2.56 7.50 -3.99
CA HIS A 232 2.79 6.12 -3.58
C HIS A 232 1.65 5.66 -2.68
N THR A 233 0.94 4.61 -3.07
CA THR A 233 -0.18 4.07 -2.27
C THR A 233 -0.19 2.56 -2.21
N VAL A 234 -0.66 2.04 -1.07
CA VAL A 234 -1.06 0.65 -0.93
C VAL A 234 -2.50 0.59 -0.44
N THR A 235 -3.38 0.00 -1.23
CA THR A 235 -4.75 -0.31 -0.83
C THR A 235 -4.80 -1.75 -0.33
N LEU A 236 -5.40 -1.97 0.85
CA LEU A 236 -5.59 -3.28 1.45
C LEU A 236 -7.08 -3.52 1.71
N GLY A 237 -7.59 -4.68 1.30
CA GLY A 237 -8.90 -5.19 1.67
C GLY A 237 -8.94 -5.65 3.14
N PRO A 238 -10.14 -5.95 3.69
CA PRO A 238 -10.34 -6.27 5.11
C PRO A 238 -9.40 -7.35 5.63
N ARG A 239 -9.31 -8.47 4.91
CA ARG A 239 -8.44 -9.60 5.25
C ARG A 239 -6.96 -9.18 5.37
N ARG A 240 -6.47 -8.40 4.39
CA ARG A 240 -5.08 -7.93 4.32
C ARG A 240 -4.78 -6.89 5.39
N VAL A 241 -5.76 -6.06 5.70
CA VAL A 241 -5.69 -5.16 6.85
C VAL A 241 -5.53 -5.95 8.14
N SER A 242 -6.32 -6.98 8.41
CA SER A 242 -6.18 -7.77 9.64
C SER A 242 -4.85 -8.54 9.72
N GLU A 243 -4.22 -8.85 8.59
CA GLU A 243 -2.88 -9.46 8.55
C GLU A 243 -1.78 -8.45 8.93
N ALA A 244 -1.85 -7.22 8.40
CA ALA A 244 -0.90 -6.16 8.73
C ALA A 244 -1.16 -5.50 10.10
N PHE A 245 -2.43 -5.45 10.51
CA PHE A 245 -2.95 -4.78 11.69
C PHE A 245 -3.97 -5.70 12.41
N PRO A 246 -3.53 -6.60 13.31
CA PRO A 246 -4.35 -7.68 13.88
C PRO A 246 -5.64 -7.30 14.63
N SER A 247 -5.87 -6.02 14.93
CA SER A 247 -7.09 -5.49 15.57
C SER A 247 -7.98 -4.68 14.62
N HIS A 248 -7.60 -4.55 13.35
CA HIS A 248 -8.28 -3.69 12.39
C HIS A 248 -9.17 -4.48 11.44
N THR A 249 -10.26 -3.87 11.00
CA THR A 249 -11.38 -4.61 10.37
C THR A 249 -11.76 -4.12 8.98
N PHE A 250 -11.61 -2.82 8.68
CA PHE A 250 -12.10 -2.24 7.44
C PHE A 250 -10.97 -2.01 6.40
N PRO A 251 -11.30 -1.99 5.09
CA PRO A 251 -10.33 -1.76 4.04
C PRO A 251 -9.79 -0.34 4.10
N ARG A 252 -8.52 -0.17 3.78
CA ARG A 252 -7.87 1.15 3.80
C ARG A 252 -6.82 1.29 2.72
N GLU A 253 -6.59 2.53 2.33
CA GLU A 253 -5.46 2.92 1.51
C GLU A 253 -4.50 3.75 2.36
N VAL A 254 -3.22 3.37 2.38
CA VAL A 254 -2.14 4.20 2.92
C VAL A 254 -1.52 4.96 1.76
N LYS A 255 -1.38 6.28 1.90
CA LYS A 255 -1.04 7.19 0.82
C LYS A 255 0.10 8.10 1.26
N HIS A 256 1.20 8.10 0.52
CA HIS A 256 2.20 9.15 0.54
C HIS A 256 2.09 9.91 -0.78
N TYR A 257 1.81 11.22 -0.73
CA TYR A 257 1.54 11.99 -1.93
C TYR A 257 1.84 13.47 -1.78
N TYR A 258 2.23 14.08 -2.89
CA TYR A 258 2.41 15.53 -3.00
C TYR A 258 1.16 16.21 -3.57
N SER A 259 1.04 17.50 -3.30
CA SER A 259 0.11 18.35 -4.04
C SER A 259 0.50 18.39 -5.52
N ARG A 260 -0.47 18.64 -6.41
CA ARG A 260 -0.21 18.72 -7.87
C ARG A 260 0.83 19.77 -8.24
N GLU A 261 0.95 20.82 -7.44
CA GLU A 261 1.81 21.97 -7.72
C GLU A 261 3.19 21.89 -7.05
N ALA A 262 3.38 20.95 -6.11
CA ALA A 262 4.56 20.82 -5.25
C ALA A 262 5.90 20.95 -5.99
N ALA A 263 6.06 20.25 -7.12
CA ALA A 263 7.33 20.26 -7.88
C ALA A 263 7.71 21.63 -8.49
N GLY A 264 6.85 22.65 -8.37
CA GLY A 264 7.14 24.03 -8.79
C GLY A 264 7.17 25.04 -7.65
N MET A 265 7.03 24.60 -6.41
CA MET A 265 7.05 25.43 -5.21
C MET A 265 8.44 25.43 -4.59
N ASP A 266 8.75 26.46 -3.81
CA ASP A 266 9.97 26.49 -3.01
C ASP A 266 9.84 25.53 -1.81
N ASP A 267 10.97 24.96 -1.34
CA ASP A 267 10.98 23.92 -0.30
C ASP A 267 10.40 24.38 1.06
N ASP A 268 10.41 25.70 1.31
CA ASP A 268 9.82 26.32 2.50
C ASP A 268 8.31 26.51 2.40
N GLU A 269 7.72 26.28 1.22
CA GLU A 269 6.27 26.25 1.07
C GLU A 269 5.68 24.94 1.60
N THR A 270 4.68 25.06 2.47
CA THR A 270 3.96 23.92 3.04
C THR A 270 3.44 22.93 1.99
N LEU A 271 2.96 23.42 0.84
CA LEU A 271 2.41 22.58 -0.23
C LEU A 271 3.48 21.88 -1.08
N ALA A 272 4.75 22.25 -0.93
CA ALA A 272 5.89 21.51 -1.47
C ALA A 272 6.14 20.20 -0.72
N ASN A 273 5.62 20.06 0.51
CA ASN A 273 5.83 18.92 1.39
C ASN A 273 4.71 17.88 1.26
N PRO A 274 5.01 16.56 1.30
CA PRO A 274 4.01 15.51 1.08
C PRO A 274 3.09 15.29 2.29
N LYS A 275 1.91 14.75 2.02
CA LYS A 275 1.02 14.17 3.04
C LYS A 275 1.30 12.67 3.15
N LEU A 276 1.30 12.17 4.39
CA LEU A 276 1.08 10.75 4.69
C LEU A 276 -0.32 10.62 5.29
N GLY A 277 -1.18 9.84 4.65
CA GLY A 277 -2.55 9.62 5.11
C GLY A 277 -2.98 8.16 5.04
N ALA A 278 -4.02 7.85 5.80
CA ALA A 278 -4.78 6.61 5.69
C ALA A 278 -6.24 6.96 5.38
N SER A 279 -6.82 6.27 4.39
CA SER A 279 -8.19 6.52 3.96
C SER A 279 -9.02 5.23 3.90
N TYR A 280 -10.25 5.30 4.44
CA TYR A 280 -11.28 4.28 4.28
C TYR A 280 -12.10 4.52 3.02
N GLN A 281 -12.45 3.46 2.28
CA GLN A 281 -13.37 3.55 1.14
C GLN A 281 -14.36 2.39 1.16
N VAL A 282 -15.66 2.70 1.24
CA VAL A 282 -16.73 1.69 1.27
C VAL A 282 -16.75 0.81 0.01
N SER A 283 -16.34 1.34 -1.14
CA SER A 283 -16.31 0.61 -2.42
C SER A 283 -15.31 -0.57 -2.44
N ARG A 284 -14.55 -0.77 -1.36
CA ARG A 284 -13.51 -1.80 -1.24
C ARG A 284 -13.95 -3.06 -0.49
N TRP A 285 -15.21 -3.14 -0.04
CA TRP A 285 -15.77 -4.34 0.63
C TRP A 285 -17.31 -4.31 0.64
N ASP A 286 -17.92 -5.43 1.06
CA ASP A 286 -19.38 -5.61 1.06
C ASP A 286 -20.08 -5.07 2.33
N GLU A 287 -19.31 -4.61 3.31
CA GLU A 287 -19.81 -4.06 4.57
C GLU A 287 -19.76 -2.52 4.58
N THR A 288 -20.27 -1.90 5.65
CA THR A 288 -20.29 -0.45 5.81
C THR A 288 -19.97 -0.05 7.24
N ILE A 289 -19.26 1.06 7.42
CA ILE A 289 -19.14 1.72 8.73
C ILE A 289 -20.33 2.66 8.91
N GLY A 290 -20.99 2.59 10.06
CA GLY A 290 -22.10 3.48 10.40
C GLY A 290 -21.67 4.93 10.66
N VAL A 291 -22.62 5.78 11.02
CA VAL A 291 -22.37 7.20 11.33
C VAL A 291 -22.62 7.52 12.81
N THR A 292 -22.64 6.50 13.67
CA THR A 292 -22.76 6.70 15.12
C THR A 292 -21.44 7.22 15.69
N ASP A 293 -21.48 7.87 16.86
CA ASP A 293 -20.26 8.36 17.50
C ASP A 293 -19.23 7.24 17.73
N ASP A 294 -19.69 6.05 18.15
CA ASP A 294 -18.82 4.89 18.36
C ASP A 294 -18.20 4.38 17.04
N ASP A 295 -18.97 4.34 15.96
CA ASP A 295 -18.47 3.94 14.63
C ASP A 295 -17.42 4.93 14.10
N LEU A 296 -17.69 6.23 14.25
CA LEU A 296 -16.79 7.30 13.81
C LEU A 296 -15.52 7.34 14.65
N GLU A 297 -15.62 7.13 15.96
CA GLU A 297 -14.46 7.05 16.85
C GLU A 297 -13.58 5.84 16.52
N ALA A 298 -14.19 4.67 16.26
CA ALA A 298 -13.46 3.48 15.85
C ALA A 298 -12.77 3.68 14.48
N LEU A 299 -13.43 4.37 13.54
CA LEU A 299 -12.85 4.75 12.26
C LEU A 299 -11.64 5.67 12.43
N ILE A 300 -11.79 6.76 13.19
CA ILE A 300 -10.70 7.71 13.48
C ILE A 300 -9.52 6.98 14.12
N THR A 301 -9.78 6.20 15.18
CA THR A 301 -8.75 5.46 15.91
C THR A 301 -7.96 4.55 14.98
N GLN A 302 -8.62 3.72 14.18
CA GLN A 302 -7.93 2.79 13.29
C GLN A 302 -7.15 3.51 12.17
N LEU A 303 -7.63 4.64 11.65
CA LEU A 303 -6.89 5.43 10.65
C LEU A 303 -5.65 6.07 11.28
N ASP A 304 -5.76 6.64 12.48
CA ASP A 304 -4.66 7.27 13.18
C ASP A 304 -3.59 6.26 13.60
N GLU A 305 -4.00 5.10 14.11
CA GLU A 305 -3.12 3.97 14.39
C GLU A 305 -2.39 3.51 13.12
N THR A 306 -3.07 3.49 11.96
CA THR A 306 -2.46 3.09 10.68
C THR A 306 -1.33 4.03 10.29
N VAL A 307 -1.58 5.34 10.28
CA VAL A 307 -0.58 6.34 9.89
C VAL A 307 0.61 6.33 10.86
N CYS A 308 0.35 6.30 12.17
CA CYS A 308 1.42 6.26 13.17
C CYS A 308 2.26 4.99 13.07
N SER A 309 1.63 3.84 12.82
CA SER A 309 2.33 2.56 12.65
C SER A 309 3.21 2.55 11.39
N VAL A 310 2.75 3.15 10.30
CA VAL A 310 3.53 3.31 9.06
C VAL A 310 4.73 4.22 9.27
N MET A 311 4.57 5.34 9.98
CA MET A 311 5.71 6.19 10.35
C MET A 311 6.72 5.45 11.22
N ALA A 312 6.26 4.75 12.25
CA ALA A 312 7.13 4.00 13.16
C ALA A 312 7.90 2.89 12.43
N ASP A 313 7.25 2.15 11.52
CA ASP A 313 7.89 1.12 10.69
C ASP A 313 8.95 1.72 9.73
N ALA A 314 8.69 2.91 9.20
CA ALA A 314 9.65 3.69 8.41
C ALA A 314 10.81 4.29 9.25
N GLY A 315 10.79 4.13 10.58
CA GLY A 315 11.76 4.75 11.49
C GLY A 315 11.58 6.26 11.66
N ILE A 316 10.40 6.78 11.32
CA ILE A 316 10.06 8.20 11.47
C ILE A 316 9.40 8.41 12.85
N PRO A 317 9.87 9.38 13.67
CA PRO A 317 9.25 9.68 14.95
C PRO A 317 7.77 10.05 14.80
N VAL A 318 6.92 9.45 15.63
CA VAL A 318 5.47 9.74 15.66
C VAL A 318 5.12 10.91 16.57
N HIS A 319 6.04 11.28 17.46
CA HIS A 319 5.87 12.35 18.43
C HIS A 319 6.73 13.55 18.03
N PRO A 320 6.20 14.79 18.04
CA PRO A 320 6.93 15.97 17.57
C PRO A 320 8.19 16.28 18.40
N ALA A 321 8.22 15.89 19.68
CA ALA A 321 9.38 16.10 20.55
C ALA A 321 10.53 15.08 20.35
N ASP A 322 10.33 14.02 19.57
CA ASP A 322 11.31 12.92 19.43
C ASP A 322 12.29 13.15 18.27
N ASP A 323 12.57 14.42 17.92
CA ASP A 323 13.42 14.79 16.79
C ASP A 323 14.65 15.65 17.17
N ASP A 324 15.72 15.46 16.40
CA ASP A 324 17.04 16.05 16.60
C ASP A 324 17.13 17.54 16.22
N ARG A 325 16.12 18.12 15.53
CA ARG A 325 16.12 19.54 15.12
C ARG A 325 15.86 20.51 16.27
N GLY A 326 15.15 20.07 17.31
CA GLY A 326 14.85 20.89 18.49
C GLY A 326 13.92 22.09 18.24
N ASP A 327 13.20 22.11 17.11
CA ASP A 327 12.19 23.13 16.77
C ASP A 327 10.80 22.82 17.35
N GLY A 328 10.61 21.62 17.91
CA GLY A 328 9.35 21.17 18.51
C GLY A 328 8.30 20.71 17.50
N HIS A 329 8.64 20.59 16.21
CA HIS A 329 7.75 20.12 15.15
C HIS A 329 8.16 18.75 14.59
N GLY A 330 9.36 18.29 14.90
CA GLY A 330 9.85 16.99 14.49
C GLY A 330 9.86 16.80 12.98
N PRO A 331 9.42 15.64 12.45
CA PRO A 331 9.37 15.40 11.01
C PRO A 331 8.17 16.08 10.32
N PHE A 332 7.39 16.90 11.05
CA PHE A 332 6.11 17.41 10.59
C PHE A 332 6.21 18.85 10.08
N VAL A 333 5.40 19.18 9.07
CA VAL A 333 5.27 20.54 8.52
C VAL A 333 3.85 21.01 8.72
N SER A 334 3.66 22.11 9.45
CA SER A 334 2.31 22.67 9.68
C SER A 334 1.66 23.15 8.39
N ASP A 335 0.35 22.99 8.29
CA ASP A 335 -0.48 23.59 7.25
C ASP A 335 -1.74 24.25 7.81
N ALA A 336 -2.60 24.77 6.92
CA ALA A 336 -3.81 25.49 7.32
C ALA A 336 -4.77 24.66 8.20
N TYR A 337 -4.69 23.33 8.16
CA TYR A 337 -5.58 22.41 8.84
C TYR A 337 -4.85 21.35 9.69
N PHE A 338 -3.52 21.42 9.75
CA PHE A 338 -2.67 20.51 10.51
C PHE A 338 -1.70 21.28 11.42
N ASP A 339 -1.90 21.12 12.73
CA ASP A 339 -1.01 21.64 13.76
C ASP A 339 -0.12 20.50 14.31
N PRO A 340 1.18 20.49 14.00
CA PRO A 340 2.10 19.45 14.44
C PRO A 340 2.44 19.51 15.94
N THR A 341 1.95 20.52 16.67
CA THR A 341 2.18 20.68 18.12
C THR A 341 1.09 20.04 18.97
N GLU A 342 -0.07 19.74 18.38
CA GLU A 342 -1.14 19.03 19.06
C GLU A 342 -0.78 17.54 19.20
N GLU A 343 -1.17 16.95 20.33
CA GLU A 343 -0.80 15.60 20.72
C GLU A 343 -2.04 14.77 21.06
N GLN A 344 -1.99 13.48 20.71
CA GLN A 344 -3.01 12.51 21.06
C GLN A 344 -2.42 11.20 21.58
N GLU A 345 -3.25 10.41 22.25
CA GLU A 345 -2.90 9.05 22.63
C GLU A 345 -3.26 8.08 21.50
N VAL A 346 -2.26 7.42 20.93
CA VAL A 346 -2.43 6.41 19.88
C VAL A 346 -1.73 5.11 20.26
N ASN A 347 -2.33 4.00 19.88
CA ASN A 347 -1.71 2.69 19.97
C ASN A 347 -0.92 2.42 18.68
N VAL A 348 0.38 2.71 18.71
CA VAL A 348 1.28 2.40 17.58
C VAL A 348 1.48 0.89 17.54
N VAL A 349 0.94 0.25 16.50
CA VAL A 349 1.05 -1.19 16.29
C VAL A 349 2.31 -1.45 15.47
N SER A 350 3.20 -2.32 15.96
CA SER A 350 4.27 -2.82 15.09
C SER A 350 3.62 -3.57 13.94
N LEU A 351 3.86 -3.14 12.71
CA LEU A 351 3.36 -3.86 11.55
C LEU A 351 3.90 -5.30 11.61
N ASP A 352 3.03 -6.30 11.44
CA ASP A 352 3.45 -7.72 11.51
C ASP A 352 4.27 -8.13 10.26
N LEU A 353 4.75 -7.16 9.48
CA LEU A 353 5.54 -7.34 8.27
C LEU A 353 6.86 -8.05 8.55
N THR A 354 7.53 -7.75 9.67
CA THR A 354 8.77 -8.44 10.05
C THR A 354 8.52 -9.93 10.26
N ARG A 355 7.48 -10.29 10.99
CA ARG A 355 7.12 -11.70 11.23
C ARG A 355 6.65 -12.38 9.95
N ILE A 356 5.88 -11.70 9.10
CA ILE A 356 5.44 -12.24 7.81
C ILE A 356 6.69 -12.53 6.95
N ARG A 357 7.64 -11.60 6.89
CA ARG A 357 8.92 -11.76 6.19
C ARG A 357 9.72 -12.93 6.78
N GLU A 358 9.98 -12.95 8.08
CA GLU A 358 10.71 -14.04 8.75
C GLU A 358 10.05 -15.41 8.54
N THR A 359 8.71 -15.46 8.54
CA THR A 359 7.96 -16.70 8.29
C THR A 359 8.16 -17.16 6.84
N GLN A 360 8.08 -16.26 5.86
CA GLN A 360 8.29 -16.57 4.46
C GLN A 360 9.75 -16.96 4.17
N GLU A 361 10.72 -16.24 4.73
CA GLU A 361 12.16 -16.54 4.66
C GLU A 361 12.47 -17.91 5.28
N SER A 362 11.97 -18.18 6.49
CA SER A 362 12.19 -19.45 7.18
C SER A 362 11.63 -20.63 6.40
N VAL A 363 10.50 -20.46 5.71
CA VAL A 363 9.91 -21.50 4.85
C VAL A 363 10.82 -21.79 3.67
N VAL A 364 11.32 -20.76 2.97
CA VAL A 364 12.25 -20.93 1.84
C VAL A 364 13.55 -21.59 2.31
N VAL A 365 14.17 -21.06 3.37
CA VAL A 365 15.44 -21.59 3.92
C VAL A 365 15.30 -23.04 4.36
N LYS A 366 14.20 -23.41 5.03
CA LYS A 366 13.92 -24.80 5.43
C LYS A 366 13.88 -25.73 4.22
N HIS A 367 13.12 -25.37 3.18
CA HIS A 367 13.00 -26.21 1.99
C HIS A 367 14.30 -26.30 1.18
N LEU A 368 15.09 -25.21 1.11
CA LEU A 368 16.41 -25.24 0.48
C LEU A 368 17.40 -26.09 1.28
N SER A 369 17.36 -26.02 2.61
CA SER A 369 18.26 -26.76 3.52
C SER A 369 17.95 -28.26 3.57
N ASP A 370 16.66 -28.63 3.56
CA ASP A 370 16.21 -30.03 3.53
C ASP A 370 16.52 -30.72 2.18
N GLY A 371 16.83 -29.92 1.16
CA GLY A 371 17.19 -30.36 -0.18
C GLY A 371 15.96 -30.59 -1.05
N LEU A 372 15.94 -29.92 -2.20
CA LEU A 372 14.91 -30.08 -3.21
C LEU A 372 15.32 -31.14 -4.24
N SER A 373 14.37 -32.00 -4.59
CA SER A 373 14.49 -32.95 -5.70
C SER A 373 14.53 -32.21 -7.05
N PRO A 374 15.09 -32.83 -8.11
CA PRO A 374 15.17 -32.19 -9.43
C PRO A 374 13.82 -31.70 -9.96
N VAL A 375 12.73 -32.44 -9.71
CA VAL A 375 11.38 -32.08 -10.16
C VAL A 375 10.81 -30.89 -9.37
N GLU A 376 11.22 -30.70 -8.11
CA GLU A 376 10.85 -29.52 -7.32
C GLU A 376 11.60 -28.28 -7.82
N TRP A 377 12.89 -28.42 -8.13
CA TRP A 377 13.68 -27.35 -8.74
C TRP A 377 13.12 -26.89 -10.08
N GLU A 378 12.85 -27.84 -10.99
CA GLU A 378 12.27 -27.57 -12.31
C GLU A 378 10.90 -26.87 -12.17
N ALA A 379 10.06 -27.32 -11.24
CA ALA A 379 8.76 -26.70 -11.00
C ALA A 379 8.89 -25.27 -10.47
N LEU A 380 9.78 -25.02 -9.51
CA LEU A 380 10.02 -23.68 -8.98
C LEU A 380 10.62 -22.74 -10.04
N GLU A 381 11.53 -23.24 -10.88
CA GLU A 381 12.16 -22.51 -11.97
C GLU A 381 11.13 -22.05 -13.02
N THR A 382 10.20 -22.91 -13.43
CA THR A 382 9.08 -22.53 -14.31
C THR A 382 8.19 -21.47 -13.64
N LEU A 383 7.82 -21.68 -12.38
CA LEU A 383 6.92 -20.77 -11.66
C LEU A 383 7.51 -19.36 -11.51
N VAL A 384 8.84 -19.26 -11.35
CA VAL A 384 9.56 -17.98 -11.30
C VAL A 384 9.68 -17.33 -12.69
N THR A 385 9.94 -18.12 -13.73
CA THR A 385 10.26 -17.59 -15.08
C THR A 385 9.02 -17.11 -15.83
N ASP A 386 7.90 -17.83 -15.70
CA ASP A 386 6.67 -17.54 -16.43
C ASP A 386 5.76 -16.51 -15.73
N GLY A 387 6.22 -15.91 -14.64
CA GLY A 387 5.51 -14.84 -13.92
C GLY A 387 4.22 -15.29 -13.22
N GLY A 388 4.00 -16.60 -13.10
CA GLY A 388 2.96 -17.21 -12.28
C GLY A 388 1.55 -17.23 -12.87
N GLN A 389 1.18 -18.36 -13.48
CA GLN A 389 -0.05 -19.15 -13.30
C GLN A 389 0.01 -20.30 -14.33
N VAL A 390 0.86 -21.29 -14.08
CA VAL A 390 1.03 -22.44 -14.97
C VAL A 390 0.29 -23.65 -14.42
N SER A 391 -0.21 -24.53 -15.30
CA SER A 391 -0.77 -25.78 -14.85
C SER A 391 0.34 -26.79 -14.52
N PRO A 392 0.08 -27.79 -13.66
CA PRO A 392 1.02 -28.90 -13.47
C PRO A 392 1.35 -29.64 -14.78
N GLN A 393 0.49 -29.53 -15.79
CA GLN A 393 0.70 -30.11 -17.11
C GLN A 393 1.75 -29.31 -17.90
N ASP A 394 1.69 -27.97 -17.85
CA ASP A 394 2.65 -27.11 -18.56
C ASP A 394 4.07 -27.32 -18.03
N ILE A 395 4.23 -27.36 -16.70
CA ILE A 395 5.51 -27.68 -16.05
C ILE A 395 6.01 -29.07 -16.47
N ALA A 396 5.10 -30.03 -16.60
CA ALA A 396 5.45 -31.39 -17.01
C ALA A 396 5.90 -31.44 -18.47
N GLU A 397 5.25 -30.70 -19.35
CA GLU A 397 5.59 -30.62 -20.77
C GLU A 397 6.92 -29.91 -21.01
N GLU A 398 7.17 -28.80 -20.31
CA GLU A 398 8.40 -28.02 -20.41
C GLU A 398 9.64 -28.86 -20.05
N HIS A 399 9.55 -29.62 -18.96
CA HIS A 399 10.68 -30.39 -18.42
C HIS A 399 10.69 -31.87 -18.82
N GLY A 400 9.77 -32.30 -19.71
CA GLY A 400 9.64 -33.70 -20.14
C GLY A 400 9.35 -34.66 -18.99
N ARG A 401 8.57 -34.23 -18.00
CA ARG A 401 8.18 -35.00 -16.81
C ARG A 401 6.78 -35.58 -16.96
N HIS A 402 6.47 -36.57 -16.12
CA HIS A 402 5.10 -37.05 -15.97
C HIS A 402 4.32 -36.10 -15.05
N VAL A 403 3.10 -35.70 -15.43
CA VAL A 403 2.27 -34.76 -14.66
C VAL A 403 2.08 -35.17 -13.19
N ASP A 404 1.91 -36.46 -12.90
CA ASP A 404 1.78 -36.94 -11.52
C ASP A 404 3.07 -36.83 -10.71
N SER A 405 4.23 -36.79 -11.35
CA SER A 405 5.50 -36.51 -10.67
C SER A 405 5.61 -35.05 -10.28
N VAL A 406 5.18 -34.13 -11.16
CA VAL A 406 5.06 -32.70 -10.86
C VAL A 406 4.06 -32.47 -9.73
N ARG A 407 2.86 -33.05 -9.81
CA ARG A 407 1.86 -32.96 -8.73
C ARG A 407 2.38 -33.50 -7.40
N ARG A 408 3.18 -34.58 -7.40
CA ARG A 408 3.82 -35.11 -6.19
C ARG A 408 4.92 -34.19 -5.67
N ALA A 409 5.69 -33.55 -6.53
CA ALA A 409 6.70 -32.55 -6.17
C ALA A 409 6.05 -31.34 -5.49
N LEU A 410 5.05 -30.75 -6.13
CA LEU A 410 4.32 -29.59 -5.57
C LEU A 410 3.68 -29.90 -4.21
N LYS A 411 3.16 -31.12 -4.01
CA LYS A 411 2.63 -31.56 -2.71
C LYS A 411 3.65 -31.70 -1.59
N ARG A 412 4.96 -31.75 -1.89
CA ARG A 412 6.04 -31.80 -0.89
C ARG A 412 6.58 -30.43 -0.52
N ILE A 413 6.21 -29.40 -1.27
CA ILE A 413 6.55 -27.99 -1.00
C ILE A 413 5.30 -27.11 -0.80
N PRO A 414 4.27 -27.57 -0.06
CA PRO A 414 2.98 -26.86 0.05
C PRO A 414 3.12 -25.49 0.75
N GLU A 415 4.25 -25.24 1.43
CA GLU A 415 4.53 -23.96 2.06
C GLU A 415 5.07 -22.92 1.06
N LEU A 416 5.63 -23.35 -0.08
CA LEU A 416 6.20 -22.48 -1.15
C LEU A 416 5.24 -22.19 -2.29
N VAL A 417 4.28 -23.08 -2.54
CA VAL A 417 3.39 -23.02 -3.71
C VAL A 417 1.93 -23.07 -3.28
N GLU A 418 1.09 -22.31 -3.99
CA GLU A 418 -0.37 -22.37 -3.88
C GLU A 418 -0.94 -23.05 -5.13
N SER A 419 -1.95 -23.90 -4.94
CA SER A 419 -2.61 -24.62 -6.05
C SER A 419 -4.11 -24.43 -6.03
N GLU A 420 -4.65 -23.84 -7.10
CA GLU A 420 -6.07 -23.58 -7.29
C GLU A 420 -6.54 -24.01 -8.68
N TYR A 421 -7.66 -24.75 -8.74
CA TYR A 421 -8.39 -25.10 -9.97
C TYR A 421 -7.52 -25.41 -11.19
N GLY A 422 -6.51 -26.27 -11.03
CA GLY A 422 -5.64 -26.71 -12.13
C GLY A 422 -4.47 -25.79 -12.46
N SER A 423 -4.27 -24.72 -11.68
CA SER A 423 -3.13 -23.80 -11.79
C SER A 423 -2.29 -23.78 -10.51
N VAL A 424 -1.01 -23.42 -10.66
CA VAL A 424 -0.01 -23.37 -9.58
C VAL A 424 0.75 -22.05 -9.67
N SER A 425 1.04 -21.45 -8.52
CA SER A 425 1.84 -20.23 -8.37
C SER A 425 2.67 -20.29 -7.09
N LEU A 426 3.68 -19.41 -6.96
CA LEU A 426 4.43 -19.23 -5.72
C LEU A 426 3.57 -18.51 -4.68
N ARG A 427 3.90 -18.66 -3.39
CA ARG A 427 3.07 -18.18 -2.27
C ARG A 427 3.25 -16.70 -1.86
N SER A 428 4.25 -16.00 -2.37
CA SER A 428 4.29 -14.53 -2.35
C SER A 428 5.28 -14.09 -3.44
N ASN A 429 5.28 -12.83 -3.89
CA ASN A 429 6.40 -12.40 -4.75
C ASN A 429 7.70 -12.37 -3.95
N HIS A 430 7.66 -12.12 -2.64
CA HIS A 430 8.85 -12.23 -1.81
C HIS A 430 9.41 -13.67 -1.80
N VAL A 431 8.55 -14.70 -1.69
CA VAL A 431 8.95 -16.10 -1.92
C VAL A 431 9.45 -16.29 -3.35
N ALA A 432 8.82 -15.64 -4.35
CA ALA A 432 9.27 -15.74 -5.74
C ALA A 432 10.66 -15.13 -5.97
N GLU A 433 10.97 -14.00 -5.36
CA GLU A 433 12.29 -13.37 -5.37
C GLU A 433 13.33 -14.26 -4.69
N MET A 434 13.05 -14.77 -3.49
CA MET A 434 13.98 -15.67 -2.80
C MET A 434 14.21 -16.97 -3.55
N VAL A 435 13.16 -17.55 -4.14
CA VAL A 435 13.27 -18.75 -4.98
C VAL A 435 14.02 -18.41 -6.26
N HIS A 436 13.78 -17.25 -6.88
CA HIS A 436 14.53 -16.78 -8.04
C HIS A 436 16.03 -16.70 -7.73
N ASP A 437 16.40 -16.02 -6.65
CA ASP A 437 17.79 -15.87 -6.22
C ASP A 437 18.45 -17.24 -5.97
N ALA A 438 17.75 -18.14 -5.28
CA ALA A 438 18.22 -19.50 -5.04
C ALA A 438 18.38 -20.32 -6.34
N VAL A 439 17.46 -20.20 -7.30
CA VAL A 439 17.55 -20.83 -8.63
C VAL A 439 18.75 -20.26 -9.41
N GLN A 440 18.95 -18.95 -9.40
CA GLN A 440 20.10 -18.32 -10.09
C GLN A 440 21.42 -18.76 -9.46
N GLU A 441 21.51 -18.80 -8.13
CA GLU A 441 22.71 -19.25 -7.43
C GLU A 441 23.03 -20.73 -7.77
N ALA A 442 22.01 -21.60 -7.82
CA ALA A 442 22.17 -22.99 -8.21
C ALA A 442 22.63 -23.15 -9.68
N ARG A 443 22.07 -22.35 -10.60
CA ARG A 443 22.51 -22.31 -12.01
C ARG A 443 23.97 -21.86 -12.13
N ASP A 444 24.35 -20.84 -11.39
CA ASP A 444 25.72 -20.32 -11.39
C ASP A 444 26.72 -21.28 -10.72
N ALA A 445 26.30 -22.02 -9.69
CA ALA A 445 27.10 -23.10 -9.12
C ALA A 445 27.33 -24.24 -10.14
N THR A 446 26.30 -24.61 -10.89
CA THR A 446 26.38 -25.64 -11.94
C THR A 446 27.27 -25.20 -13.10
N ARG A 447 27.13 -23.95 -13.56
CA ARG A 447 27.97 -23.36 -14.60
C ARG A 447 29.45 -23.37 -14.19
N ARG A 448 29.74 -22.92 -12.97
CA ARG A 448 31.10 -22.97 -12.39
C ARG A 448 31.66 -24.40 -12.33
N ALA A 449 30.84 -25.39 -11.98
CA ALA A 449 31.26 -26.79 -11.96
C ALA A 449 31.59 -27.33 -13.36
N VAL A 450 30.78 -26.99 -14.38
CA VAL A 450 31.02 -27.37 -15.78
C VAL A 450 32.28 -26.69 -16.31
N GLU A 451 32.46 -25.40 -16.06
CA GLU A 451 33.68 -24.67 -16.44
C GLU A 451 34.93 -25.23 -15.76
N ALA A 452 34.84 -25.61 -14.48
CA ALA A 452 35.92 -26.26 -13.77
C ALA A 452 36.24 -27.64 -14.35
N GLY A 453 35.22 -28.43 -14.70
CA GLY A 453 35.38 -29.73 -15.37
C GLY A 453 36.01 -29.61 -16.76
N ALA A 454 35.59 -28.62 -17.55
CA ALA A 454 36.16 -28.33 -18.86
C ALA A 454 37.63 -27.89 -18.75
N LYS A 455 37.95 -26.99 -17.82
CA LYS A 455 39.34 -26.58 -17.52
C LYS A 455 40.21 -27.75 -17.03
N ALA A 456 39.64 -28.67 -16.25
CA ALA A 456 40.34 -29.87 -15.81
C ALA A 456 40.60 -30.85 -16.96
N LEU A 457 39.65 -31.03 -17.88
CA LEU A 457 39.86 -31.82 -19.10
C LEU A 457 40.94 -31.19 -20.00
N GLU A 458 40.89 -29.87 -20.18
CA GLU A 458 41.87 -29.13 -21.00
C GLU A 458 43.28 -29.16 -20.38
N ALA A 459 43.38 -29.22 -19.05
CA ALA A 459 44.64 -29.41 -18.33
C ALA A 459 45.19 -30.84 -18.48
N ALA A 460 44.32 -31.85 -18.47
CA ALA A 460 44.67 -33.25 -18.70
C ALA A 460 45.17 -33.49 -20.14
N GLU A 461 44.56 -32.87 -21.16
CA GLU A 461 45.02 -32.94 -22.55
C GLU A 461 46.39 -32.26 -22.77
N ARG A 462 46.79 -31.33 -21.90
CA ARG A 462 48.08 -30.64 -21.96
C ARG A 462 49.22 -31.35 -21.21
N GLY A 463 49.02 -32.57 -20.72
CA GLY A 463 50.08 -33.40 -20.13
C GLY A 463 50.60 -32.89 -18.78
N ILE A 464 49.72 -32.31 -17.96
CA ILE A 464 50.03 -31.81 -16.62
C ILE A 464 49.75 -32.92 -15.58
N ASP A 465 50.71 -33.19 -14.69
CA ASP A 465 50.65 -34.24 -13.65
C ASP A 465 49.35 -34.21 -12.81
N GLU A 466 48.88 -35.38 -12.35
CA GLU A 466 47.59 -35.56 -11.63
C GLU A 466 47.46 -34.60 -10.43
N THR A 467 48.56 -34.36 -9.73
CA THR A 467 48.62 -33.47 -8.56
C THR A 467 48.46 -31.99 -8.91
N THR A 468 48.94 -31.57 -10.08
CA THR A 468 48.75 -30.20 -10.58
C THR A 468 47.34 -30.01 -11.17
N SER A 469 46.75 -31.06 -11.73
CA SER A 469 45.34 -31.05 -12.14
C SER A 469 44.38 -30.88 -10.95
N ALA A 470 44.69 -31.47 -9.78
CA ALA A 470 43.90 -31.29 -8.56
C ALA A 470 43.92 -29.84 -8.05
N LEU A 471 45.08 -29.17 -8.08
CA LEU A 471 45.22 -27.76 -7.73
C LEU A 471 44.42 -26.87 -8.70
N VAL A 472 44.53 -27.10 -10.01
CA VAL A 472 43.82 -26.32 -11.03
C VAL A 472 42.30 -26.50 -10.90
N ALA A 473 41.82 -27.74 -10.69
CA ALA A 473 40.41 -28.03 -10.48
C ALA A 473 39.88 -27.39 -9.19
N TRP A 474 40.66 -27.40 -8.11
CA TRP A 474 40.30 -26.77 -6.85
C TRP A 474 40.25 -25.23 -6.98
N CYS A 475 41.25 -24.62 -7.62
CA CYS A 475 41.27 -23.17 -7.88
C CYS A 475 40.06 -22.75 -8.72
N ALA A 476 39.76 -23.49 -9.79
CA ALA A 476 38.58 -23.23 -10.63
C ALA A 476 37.26 -23.35 -9.84
N LYS A 477 37.11 -24.39 -9.01
CA LYS A 477 35.93 -24.59 -8.14
C LYS A 477 35.68 -23.42 -7.20
N HIS A 478 36.74 -22.76 -6.75
CA HIS A 478 36.67 -21.67 -5.78
C HIS A 478 36.79 -20.27 -6.41
N GLY A 479 36.68 -20.15 -7.73
CA GLY A 479 36.73 -18.87 -8.45
C GLY A 479 38.11 -18.21 -8.43
N ILE A 480 39.16 -19.00 -8.23
CA ILE A 480 40.54 -18.53 -8.13
C ILE A 480 41.21 -18.74 -9.49
N ASP A 481 41.58 -17.63 -10.13
CA ASP A 481 42.35 -17.66 -11.38
C ASP A 481 43.85 -17.55 -11.06
N VAL A 482 44.66 -18.46 -11.60
CA VAL A 482 46.10 -18.56 -11.33
C VAL A 482 46.87 -18.34 -12.63
N ASP A 483 47.56 -17.21 -12.71
CA ASP A 483 48.48 -16.93 -13.82
C ASP A 483 49.91 -17.32 -13.42
N ASP A 484 50.33 -18.52 -13.86
CA ASP A 484 51.64 -19.12 -13.59
C ASP A 484 52.42 -19.33 -14.91
N ARG A 485 52.78 -18.22 -15.59
CA ARG A 485 53.71 -18.27 -16.73
C ARG A 485 55.15 -18.44 -16.22
N GLN A 486 55.93 -19.32 -16.85
CA GLN A 486 57.25 -19.78 -16.40
C GLN A 486 58.31 -18.67 -16.11
N GLU A 487 58.06 -17.41 -16.51
CA GLU A 487 58.97 -16.28 -16.29
C GLU A 487 58.33 -15.10 -15.53
N ALA A 488 57.09 -15.22 -15.05
CA ALA A 488 56.37 -14.16 -14.33
C ALA A 488 56.13 -14.51 -12.85
N ARG A 489 55.95 -13.45 -12.03
CA ARG A 489 55.50 -13.57 -10.64
C ARG A 489 54.09 -14.15 -10.62
N VAL A 490 53.88 -15.25 -9.91
CA VAL A 490 52.57 -15.93 -9.80
C VAL A 490 51.53 -14.95 -9.27
N MET A 491 50.38 -14.88 -9.94
CA MET A 491 49.26 -14.02 -9.54
C MET A 491 48.01 -14.87 -9.31
N PHE A 492 47.40 -14.70 -8.13
CA PHE A 492 46.09 -15.27 -7.81
C PHE A 492 45.04 -14.16 -7.85
N ARG A 493 44.00 -14.33 -8.67
CA ARG A 493 42.85 -13.40 -8.70
C ARG A 493 41.68 -14.05 -7.95
N LEU A 494 41.21 -13.39 -6.90
CA LEU A 494 40.17 -13.86 -5.98
C LEU A 494 39.01 -12.84 -5.90
N GLN A 495 38.61 -12.28 -7.04
CA GLN A 495 37.53 -11.30 -7.11
C GLN A 495 36.20 -11.93 -6.66
N GLY A 496 35.54 -11.35 -5.66
CA GLY A 496 34.28 -11.86 -5.12
C GLY A 496 34.39 -13.15 -4.31
N VAL A 497 35.60 -13.63 -3.98
CA VAL A 497 35.80 -14.87 -3.22
C VAL A 497 35.67 -14.62 -1.72
N GLU A 498 34.80 -15.36 -1.05
CA GLU A 498 34.66 -15.35 0.41
C GLU A 498 35.73 -16.19 1.13
N ASN A 499 36.01 -15.86 2.40
CA ASN A 499 36.96 -16.58 3.25
C ASN A 499 38.37 -16.72 2.63
N VAL A 500 38.86 -15.62 2.04
CA VAL A 500 40.16 -15.52 1.33
C VAL A 500 41.31 -16.17 2.08
N GLU A 501 41.43 -15.96 3.39
CA GLU A 501 42.52 -16.53 4.20
C GLU A 501 42.48 -18.07 4.23
N ALA A 502 41.32 -18.66 4.52
CA ALA A 502 41.14 -20.11 4.54
C ALA A 502 41.42 -20.72 3.16
N ARG A 503 40.99 -20.04 2.09
CA ARG A 503 41.24 -20.45 0.71
C ARG A 503 42.72 -20.39 0.36
N LEU A 504 43.44 -19.34 0.75
CA LEU A 504 44.87 -19.22 0.46
C LEU A 504 45.71 -20.24 1.22
N LYS A 505 45.34 -20.59 2.46
CA LYS A 505 46.00 -21.67 3.23
C LYS A 505 45.81 -23.03 2.57
N GLU A 506 44.62 -23.32 2.09
CA GLU A 506 44.33 -24.57 1.37
C GLU A 506 44.99 -24.62 -0.01
N ALA A 507 45.00 -23.50 -0.74
CA ALA A 507 45.72 -23.36 -2.00
C ALA A 507 47.23 -23.58 -1.81
N TYR A 508 47.81 -23.07 -0.72
CA TYR A 508 49.21 -23.29 -0.38
C TYR A 508 49.49 -24.77 -0.09
N ARG A 509 48.61 -25.45 0.66
CA ARG A 509 48.71 -26.89 0.90
C ARG A 509 48.74 -27.68 -0.41
N LEU A 510 47.76 -27.46 -1.28
CA LEU A 510 47.66 -28.11 -2.59
C LEU A 510 48.85 -27.76 -3.52
N TRP A 511 49.35 -26.53 -3.47
CA TRP A 511 50.55 -26.11 -4.20
C TRP A 511 51.78 -26.92 -3.77
N THR A 512 51.97 -27.11 -2.46
CA THR A 512 53.08 -27.90 -1.93
C THR A 512 52.91 -29.40 -2.18
N GLU A 513 51.68 -29.92 -2.11
CA GLU A 513 51.36 -31.32 -2.43
C GLU A 513 51.58 -31.63 -3.92
N ALA A 514 51.39 -30.63 -4.81
CA ALA A 514 51.72 -30.70 -6.23
C ALA A 514 53.22 -30.56 -6.55
N GLY A 515 54.10 -30.58 -5.52
CA GLY A 515 55.56 -30.51 -5.70
C GLY A 515 56.08 -29.15 -6.17
N LYS A 516 55.26 -28.09 -6.18
CA LYS A 516 55.68 -26.75 -6.57
C LYS A 516 56.41 -26.03 -5.42
N ASP A 517 57.36 -25.17 -5.76
CA ASP A 517 58.19 -24.43 -4.79
C ASP A 517 57.33 -23.56 -3.85
N PRO A 518 57.34 -23.80 -2.52
CA PRO A 518 56.60 -22.99 -1.54
C PRO A 518 57.04 -21.51 -1.51
N ALA A 519 58.31 -21.21 -1.81
CA ALA A 519 58.81 -19.83 -1.84
C ALA A 519 58.15 -19.03 -2.96
N ARG A 520 57.83 -19.71 -4.08
CA ARG A 520 57.12 -19.12 -5.22
C ARG A 520 55.67 -18.78 -4.89
N PHE A 521 54.99 -19.59 -4.08
CA PHE A 521 53.65 -19.26 -3.59
C PHE A 521 53.68 -18.07 -2.62
N ARG A 522 54.60 -18.06 -1.64
CA ARG A 522 54.69 -16.96 -0.65
C ARG A 522 55.00 -15.61 -1.30
N SER A 523 55.75 -15.62 -2.40
CA SER A 523 56.08 -14.43 -3.18
C SER A 523 54.97 -14.03 -4.17
N ALA A 524 53.89 -14.80 -4.31
CA ALA A 524 52.80 -14.49 -5.23
C ALA A 524 52.05 -13.20 -4.87
N GLN A 525 51.45 -12.58 -5.89
CA GLN A 525 50.57 -11.43 -5.75
C GLN A 525 49.11 -11.88 -5.72
N ILE A 526 48.35 -11.36 -4.77
CA ILE A 526 46.92 -11.60 -4.63
C ILE A 526 46.17 -10.38 -5.17
N ASP A 527 45.24 -10.58 -6.08
CA ASP A 527 44.36 -9.54 -6.62
C ASP A 527 42.92 -9.79 -6.13
N LEU A 528 42.41 -8.89 -5.29
CA LEU A 528 41.07 -8.98 -4.71
C LEU A 528 40.05 -8.09 -5.44
N GLY A 529 40.37 -7.61 -6.65
CA GLY A 529 39.52 -6.70 -7.40
C GLY A 529 39.49 -5.31 -6.76
N GLU A 530 38.29 -4.79 -6.47
CA GLU A 530 38.10 -3.47 -5.86
C GLU A 530 38.75 -3.34 -4.47
N ARG A 531 38.96 -4.47 -3.77
CA ARG A 531 39.65 -4.51 -2.46
C ARG A 531 41.18 -4.38 -2.58
N GLY A 532 41.71 -4.24 -3.79
CA GLY A 532 43.12 -3.99 -4.06
C GLY A 532 44.00 -5.25 -4.10
N LYS A 533 45.32 -5.04 -4.16
CA LYS A 533 46.31 -6.12 -4.29
C LYS A 533 47.08 -6.35 -2.99
N SER A 534 47.33 -7.61 -2.65
CA SER A 534 48.09 -8.01 -1.47
C SER A 534 49.19 -9.03 -1.83
N ALA A 535 50.05 -9.37 -0.86
CA ALA A 535 51.06 -10.41 -1.03
C ALA A 535 50.60 -11.69 -0.34
N ALA A 536 50.80 -12.84 -0.98
CA ALA A 536 50.28 -14.13 -0.51
C ALA A 536 50.75 -14.50 0.91
N TRP A 537 52.00 -14.19 1.27
CA TRP A 537 52.53 -14.46 2.61
C TRP A 537 51.78 -13.79 3.77
N ARG A 538 50.98 -12.75 3.51
CA ARG A 538 50.18 -12.07 4.55
C ARG A 538 48.95 -12.87 4.98
N TRP A 539 48.64 -13.96 4.28
CA TRP A 539 47.43 -14.77 4.45
C TRP A 539 47.74 -16.22 4.86
N LEU A 540 49.02 -16.55 5.00
CA LEU A 540 49.54 -17.86 5.41
C LEU A 540 50.09 -17.77 6.82
#